data_AF-A0A1R3RJQ1-F1
#
_entry.id   AF-A0A1R3RJQ1-F1
#
_cell.length_a   1.000
_cell.length_b   1.000
_cell.length_c   1.000
_cell.angle_alpha   90.00
_cell.angle_beta   90.00
_cell.angle_gamma   90.00
#
_symmetry.space_group_name_H-M   'P 1'
#
loop_
_entity.id
_entity.type
_entity.pdbx_description
1 polymer ?
#
loop_
_entity_poly.entity_id
_entity_poly.type
_entity_poly.pdbx_seq_one_letter_code
_entity_poly.pdbx_strand_id
1 'polypeptide(L)'
;MPHSSRKKSSQATSQKRLEITDAAGWTHVTTSGNARRCVRNSTSSTSTIHQQEFPSLLTPAEAPPKLTLDDLNRQFQNSLRTWKDSSTWSVVEKTLLQHTQFEENGVDSIICIGLGSLSGFLRGGWVDRRTVSLYQLAALVSVMDCLKTIKQTHSIQVYAQDPVFNELDTSLLASLDITVLETPLAFEKISSRTFLFCPGAERAHLEQVLPLNPAFVFGGPLEDVESEVVSRFLATKGSVRLPQFEEQEHTFWNMRVYYPQDKRE
;
A
#
# COMPACT_ATOMS: atom_id res chain seq x y z
N MET A 1 14.07 0.46 -64.24
CA MET A 1 12.94 0.98 -63.43
C MET A 1 12.76 0.08 -62.21
N PRO A 2 12.94 0.55 -60.98
CA PRO A 2 12.66 -0.24 -59.79
C PRO A 2 11.27 0.09 -59.22
N HIS A 3 10.51 -0.94 -58.86
CA HIS A 3 9.22 -0.83 -58.18
C HIS A 3 9.44 -0.49 -56.70
N SER A 4 8.84 0.60 -56.22
CA SER A 4 8.81 0.96 -54.81
C SER A 4 7.59 0.35 -54.12
N SER A 5 7.80 -0.62 -53.23
CA SER A 5 6.77 -1.13 -52.33
C SER A 5 6.58 -0.15 -51.16
N ARG A 6 5.49 0.62 -51.19
CA ARG A 6 5.10 1.55 -50.12
C ARG A 6 4.43 0.75 -48.98
N LYS A 7 5.13 0.50 -47.87
CA LYS A 7 4.50 0.03 -46.62
C LYS A 7 3.66 1.19 -46.05
N LYS A 8 2.34 0.99 -45.90
CA LYS A 8 1.46 1.91 -45.17
C LYS A 8 1.83 1.88 -43.69
N SER A 9 2.20 3.04 -43.14
CA SER A 9 2.33 3.28 -41.71
C SER A 9 0.97 3.06 -41.04
N SER A 10 0.90 2.16 -40.06
CA SER A 10 -0.27 1.99 -39.21
C SER A 10 -0.33 3.14 -38.21
N GLN A 11 -1.30 4.03 -38.39
CA GLN A 11 -1.64 5.07 -37.41
C GLN A 11 -1.82 4.46 -36.02
N ALA A 12 -1.06 4.98 -35.06
CA ALA A 12 -1.28 4.77 -33.63
C ALA A 12 -2.69 5.27 -33.28
N THR A 13 -3.61 4.34 -33.04
CA THR A 13 -4.94 4.64 -32.52
C THR A 13 -4.77 4.89 -31.03
N SER A 14 -4.92 6.14 -30.60
CA SER A 14 -4.93 6.44 -29.17
C SER A 14 -6.12 5.73 -28.53
N GLN A 15 -5.82 4.89 -27.54
CA GLN A 15 -6.84 4.18 -26.79
C GLN A 15 -7.52 5.19 -25.87
N LYS A 16 -8.67 5.72 -26.29
CA LYS A 16 -9.50 6.57 -25.42
C LYS A 16 -10.03 5.72 -24.26
N ARG A 17 -9.62 6.10 -23.06
CA ARG A 17 -10.13 5.67 -21.75
C ARG A 17 -11.63 5.97 -21.67
N LEU A 18 -12.42 5.01 -21.22
CA LEU A 18 -13.87 5.09 -21.13
C LEU A 18 -14.29 4.72 -19.71
N GLU A 19 -14.88 5.69 -19.00
CA GLU A 19 -15.28 5.55 -17.60
C GLU A 19 -16.78 5.28 -17.53
N ILE A 20 -17.17 4.22 -16.84
CA ILE A 20 -18.55 3.78 -16.70
C ILE A 20 -18.80 3.57 -15.21
N THR A 21 -19.62 4.42 -14.59
CA THR A 21 -20.00 4.26 -13.18
C THR A 21 -21.20 3.33 -13.07
N ASP A 22 -21.08 2.28 -12.26
CA ASP A 22 -22.17 1.35 -12.01
C ASP A 22 -23.14 1.84 -10.94
N ALA A 23 -24.24 1.10 -10.76
CA ALA A 23 -25.30 1.42 -9.79
C ALA A 23 -24.85 1.29 -8.33
N ALA A 24 -23.69 0.67 -8.06
CA ALA A 24 -23.07 0.59 -6.74
C ALA A 24 -22.04 1.71 -6.51
N GLY A 25 -21.95 2.68 -7.43
CA GLY A 25 -21.07 3.85 -7.32
C GLY A 25 -19.63 3.60 -7.76
N TRP A 26 -19.31 2.43 -8.33
CA TRP A 26 -17.96 2.13 -8.81
C TRP A 26 -17.75 2.65 -10.22
N THR A 27 -16.76 3.51 -10.40
CA THR A 27 -16.33 3.97 -11.73
C THR A 27 -15.37 2.97 -12.36
N HIS A 28 -15.86 2.24 -13.36
CA HIS A 28 -15.10 1.28 -14.16
C HIS A 28 -14.39 1.99 -15.31
N VAL A 29 -13.07 1.85 -15.40
CA VAL A 29 -12.27 2.45 -16.46
C VAL A 29 -11.87 1.36 -17.48
N THR A 30 -12.32 1.48 -18.72
CA THR A 30 -12.04 0.49 -19.78
C THR A 30 -11.48 1.13 -21.05
N THR A 31 -10.79 0.36 -21.89
CA THR A 31 -10.38 0.77 -23.24
C THR A 31 -11.21 0.04 -24.30
N SER A 32 -11.51 0.73 -25.41
CA SER A 32 -12.52 0.36 -26.41
C SER A 32 -12.41 -1.04 -27.03
N GLY A 33 -11.24 -1.68 -26.95
CA GLY A 33 -11.02 -3.03 -27.49
C GLY A 33 -11.74 -4.15 -26.74
N ASN A 34 -11.98 -3.99 -25.43
CA ASN A 34 -12.52 -5.07 -24.57
C ASN A 34 -14.00 -4.90 -24.19
N ALA A 35 -14.64 -3.79 -24.60
CA ALA A 35 -16.03 -3.46 -24.24
C ALA A 35 -17.06 -4.55 -24.63
N ARG A 36 -16.80 -5.31 -25.70
CA ARG A 36 -17.70 -6.39 -26.15
C ARG A 36 -17.67 -7.64 -25.27
N ARG A 37 -16.61 -7.85 -24.48
CA ARG A 37 -16.54 -8.96 -23.51
C ARG A 37 -17.36 -8.65 -22.25
N CYS A 38 -17.50 -7.37 -21.91
CA CYS A 38 -18.27 -6.88 -20.76
C CYS A 38 -19.76 -7.23 -20.87
N VAL A 39 -20.37 -7.08 -22.05
CA VAL A 39 -21.82 -7.30 -22.24
C VAL A 39 -22.21 -8.78 -22.18
N ARG A 40 -21.30 -9.69 -22.53
CA ARG A 40 -21.63 -11.12 -22.69
C ARG A 40 -21.60 -11.92 -21.38
N ASN A 41 -20.87 -11.44 -20.37
CA ASN A 41 -20.88 -12.06 -19.04
C ASN A 41 -21.99 -11.52 -18.13
N SER A 42 -22.65 -10.42 -18.49
CA SER A 42 -23.73 -9.81 -17.69
C SER A 42 -25.13 -10.37 -17.97
N THR A 43 -25.31 -11.26 -18.95
CA THR A 43 -26.63 -11.72 -19.42
C THR A 43 -26.95 -13.19 -19.14
N SER A 44 -26.15 -13.89 -18.33
CA SER A 44 -26.40 -15.30 -17.99
C SER A 44 -26.33 -15.58 -16.50
N SER A 45 -27.28 -15.02 -15.74
CA SER A 45 -27.69 -15.52 -14.42
C SER A 45 -28.98 -14.83 -13.93
N THR A 46 -30.07 -14.99 -14.67
CA THR A 46 -31.41 -14.68 -14.13
C THR A 46 -31.89 -15.86 -13.31
N SER A 47 -31.57 -15.85 -12.02
CA SER A 47 -32.32 -16.61 -11.00
C SER A 47 -32.18 -15.90 -9.67
N THR A 48 -33.28 -15.26 -9.30
CA THR A 48 -33.61 -14.57 -8.06
C THR A 48 -33.23 -15.35 -6.80
N ILE A 49 -32.24 -14.87 -6.04
CA ILE A 49 -32.12 -15.10 -4.60
C ILE A 49 -31.61 -13.80 -3.97
N HIS A 50 -32.38 -13.23 -3.05
CA HIS A 50 -31.95 -12.19 -2.12
C HIS A 50 -30.72 -12.69 -1.34
N GLN A 51 -29.53 -12.19 -1.67
CA GLN A 51 -28.36 -12.34 -0.81
C GLN A 51 -28.11 -11.00 -0.13
N GLN A 52 -28.27 -11.03 1.19
CA GLN A 52 -27.71 -10.05 2.11
C GLN A 52 -26.24 -9.81 1.75
N GLU A 53 -25.82 -8.54 1.73
CA GLU A 53 -24.43 -8.12 1.53
C GLU A 53 -23.56 -8.66 2.67
N PHE A 54 -23.03 -9.88 2.51
CA PHE A 54 -21.92 -10.34 3.33
C PHE A 54 -20.66 -9.59 2.88
N PRO A 55 -19.82 -9.08 3.79
CA PRO A 55 -18.51 -8.57 3.41
C PRO A 55 -17.78 -9.70 2.69
N SER A 56 -17.38 -9.47 1.44
CA SER A 56 -16.58 -10.44 0.69
C SER A 56 -15.29 -10.70 1.46
N LEU A 57 -15.23 -11.83 2.17
CA LEU A 57 -14.04 -12.32 2.87
C LEU A 57 -12.88 -12.35 1.86
N LEU A 58 -11.88 -11.51 2.09
CA LEU A 58 -10.66 -11.53 1.28
C LEU A 58 -9.93 -12.84 1.56
N THR A 59 -9.62 -13.58 0.50
CA THR A 59 -8.80 -14.79 0.58
C THR A 59 -7.35 -14.44 0.27
N PRO A 60 -6.38 -15.22 0.77
CA PRO A 60 -4.98 -15.11 0.35
C PRO A 60 -4.82 -15.05 -1.16
N ALA A 61 -3.89 -14.22 -1.64
CA ALA A 61 -3.63 -14.04 -3.06
C ALA A 61 -2.92 -15.25 -3.68
N GLU A 62 -3.22 -15.56 -4.94
CA GLU A 62 -2.62 -16.69 -5.65
C GLU A 62 -1.24 -16.31 -6.21
N ALA A 63 -0.19 -16.93 -5.68
CA ALA A 63 1.17 -16.78 -6.18
C ALA A 63 1.36 -17.53 -7.51
N PRO A 64 2.18 -17.01 -8.46
CA PRO A 64 2.55 -17.74 -9.66
C PRO A 64 3.18 -19.11 -9.30
N PRO A 65 2.78 -20.22 -9.94
CA PRO A 65 3.18 -21.58 -9.52
C PRO A 65 4.70 -21.86 -9.50
N LYS A 66 5.50 -21.05 -10.19
CA LYS A 66 6.96 -21.20 -10.29
C LYS A 66 7.73 -20.16 -9.48
N LEU A 67 7.05 -19.24 -8.81
CA LEU A 67 7.71 -18.22 -8.02
C LEU A 67 8.23 -18.84 -6.72
N THR A 68 9.53 -18.75 -6.49
CA THR A 68 10.17 -19.24 -5.26
C THR A 68 10.41 -18.09 -4.26
N LEU A 69 10.75 -18.45 -3.01
CA LEU A 69 11.13 -17.46 -1.99
C LEU A 69 12.40 -16.71 -2.40
N ASP A 70 13.37 -17.40 -3.02
CA ASP A 70 14.61 -16.79 -3.51
C ASP A 70 14.34 -15.79 -4.63
N ASP A 71 13.41 -16.10 -5.54
CA ASP A 71 13.00 -15.17 -6.60
C ASP A 71 12.33 -13.93 -6.02
N LEU A 72 11.43 -14.12 -5.05
CA LEU A 72 10.72 -13.03 -4.40
C LEU A 72 11.68 -12.16 -3.58
N ASN A 73 12.61 -12.76 -2.84
CA ASN A 73 13.65 -12.04 -2.11
C ASN A 73 14.54 -11.24 -3.08
N ARG A 74 14.93 -11.80 -4.24
CA ARG A 74 15.70 -11.05 -5.25
C ARG A 74 14.93 -9.83 -5.77
N GLN A 75 13.62 -9.96 -6.01
CA GLN A 75 12.77 -8.84 -6.41
C GLN A 75 12.67 -7.78 -5.31
N PHE A 76 12.51 -8.22 -4.05
CA PHE A 76 12.53 -7.33 -2.90
C PHE A 76 13.85 -6.57 -2.76
N GLN A 77 15.00 -7.25 -2.83
CA GLN A 77 16.32 -6.62 -2.71
C GLN A 77 16.58 -5.58 -3.80
N ASN A 78 16.12 -5.84 -5.02
CA ASN A 78 16.17 -4.86 -6.10
C ASN A 78 15.30 -3.63 -5.78
N SER A 79 14.06 -3.86 -5.33
CA SER A 79 13.13 -2.80 -4.93
C SER A 79 13.70 -1.97 -3.77
N LEU A 80 14.35 -2.62 -2.80
CA LEU A 80 14.99 -1.99 -1.65
C LEU A 80 16.15 -1.07 -2.06
N ARG A 81 17.03 -1.53 -2.96
CA ARG A 81 18.12 -0.69 -3.48
C ARG A 81 17.56 0.54 -4.18
N THR A 82 16.67 0.34 -5.14
CA THR A 82 16.04 1.44 -5.89
C THR A 82 15.32 2.42 -4.97
N TRP A 83 14.58 1.93 -3.98
CA TRP A 83 13.94 2.78 -2.98
C TRP A 83 14.95 3.61 -2.19
N LYS A 84 16.00 2.97 -1.63
CA LYS A 84 17.01 3.64 -0.80
C LYS A 84 17.81 4.70 -1.59
N ASP A 85 18.00 4.51 -2.88
CA ASP A 85 18.69 5.47 -3.76
C ASP A 85 17.79 6.66 -4.17
N SER A 86 16.49 6.62 -3.86
CA SER A 86 15.52 7.63 -4.30
C SER A 86 15.52 8.88 -3.41
N SER A 87 15.20 10.02 -4.03
CA SER A 87 14.92 11.28 -3.29
C SER A 87 13.72 11.16 -2.35
N THR A 88 12.79 10.24 -2.65
CA THR A 88 11.62 9.97 -1.82
C THR A 88 12.03 9.39 -0.47
N TRP A 89 12.92 8.39 -0.46
CA TRP A 89 13.48 7.86 0.78
C TRP A 89 14.24 8.93 1.57
N SER A 90 15.06 9.76 0.91
CA SER A 90 15.81 10.82 1.61
C SER A 90 14.90 11.79 2.38
N VAL A 91 13.70 12.08 1.86
CA VAL A 91 12.69 12.89 2.57
C VAL A 91 12.15 12.15 3.77
N VAL A 92 11.77 10.87 3.61
CA VAL A 92 11.28 10.03 4.73
C VAL A 92 12.32 9.94 5.83
N GLU A 93 13.55 9.54 5.51
CA GLU A 93 14.65 9.38 6.44
C GLU A 93 14.92 10.66 7.22
N LYS A 94 15.02 11.80 6.53
CA LYS A 94 15.20 13.10 7.17
C LYS A 94 14.07 13.42 8.14
N THR A 95 12.82 13.18 7.75
CA THR A 95 11.66 13.43 8.62
C THR A 95 11.67 12.54 9.85
N LEU A 96 12.01 11.25 9.72
CA LEU A 96 12.14 10.36 10.87
C LEU A 96 13.22 10.88 11.82
N LEU A 97 14.44 11.11 11.31
CA LEU A 97 15.56 11.58 12.14
C LEU A 97 15.28 12.91 12.84
N GLN A 98 14.50 13.80 12.24
CA GLN A 98 14.12 15.08 12.83
C GLN A 98 13.09 14.95 13.95
N HIS A 99 12.12 14.04 13.81
CA HIS A 99 10.95 13.99 14.70
C HIS A 99 10.99 12.85 15.72
N THR A 100 12.01 11.98 15.69
CA THR A 100 12.18 10.90 16.68
C THR A 100 13.10 11.27 17.85
N GLN A 101 13.82 12.40 17.79
CA GLN A 101 14.87 12.74 18.76
C GLN A 101 14.35 13.35 20.08
N PHE A 102 13.05 13.69 20.17
CA PHE A 102 12.53 14.59 21.21
C PHE A 102 11.62 13.94 22.24
N GLU A 103 11.36 12.63 22.17
CA GLU A 103 10.40 11.99 23.08
C GLU A 103 11.05 11.01 24.06
N GLU A 104 10.83 11.24 25.36
CA GLU A 104 11.11 10.26 26.43
C GLU A 104 10.32 8.95 26.24
N ASN A 105 9.25 8.98 25.43
CA ASN A 105 8.35 7.85 25.12
C ASN A 105 8.40 7.44 23.63
N GLY A 106 9.59 7.18 23.10
CA GLY A 106 9.80 6.78 21.70
C GLY A 106 9.01 5.55 21.24
N VAL A 107 8.99 5.32 19.92
CA VAL A 107 8.29 4.21 19.26
C VAL A 107 8.77 2.86 19.79
N ASP A 108 7.84 1.98 20.17
CA ASP A 108 8.13 0.59 20.59
C ASP A 108 7.66 -0.47 19.60
N SER A 109 6.83 -0.07 18.63
CA SER A 109 6.19 -0.98 17.70
C SER A 109 5.98 -0.35 16.33
N ILE A 110 6.19 -1.13 15.28
CA ILE A 110 5.78 -0.80 13.92
C ILE A 110 4.65 -1.75 13.54
N ILE A 111 3.50 -1.19 13.15
CA ILE A 111 2.34 -1.95 12.71
C ILE A 111 2.10 -1.65 11.24
N CYS A 112 2.17 -2.68 10.40
CA CYS A 112 1.92 -2.60 8.97
C CYS A 112 0.53 -3.17 8.64
N ILE A 113 -0.32 -2.39 7.96
CA ILE A 113 -1.63 -2.83 7.47
C ILE A 113 -1.85 -2.40 6.02
N GLY A 114 -2.56 -3.22 5.23
CA GLY A 114 -2.91 -2.88 3.85
C GLY A 114 -1.68 -2.79 2.93
N LEU A 115 -0.72 -3.69 3.08
CA LEU A 115 0.46 -3.78 2.21
C LEU A 115 0.14 -4.42 0.85
N GLY A 116 -0.89 -5.26 0.80
CA GLY A 116 -1.18 -6.15 -0.31
C GLY A 116 -0.19 -7.32 -0.41
N SER A 117 -0.53 -8.31 -1.24
CA SER A 117 0.33 -9.47 -1.46
C SER A 117 1.62 -9.06 -2.18
N LEU A 118 2.74 -9.65 -1.75
CA LEU A 118 4.07 -9.42 -2.32
C LEU A 118 4.30 -10.33 -3.55
N SER A 119 3.61 -11.47 -3.58
CA SER A 119 3.82 -12.54 -4.55
C SER A 119 2.61 -12.83 -5.43
N GLY A 120 1.40 -12.58 -4.93
CA GLY A 120 0.15 -13.05 -5.53
C GLY A 120 -0.64 -12.01 -6.29
N PHE A 121 -1.52 -12.49 -7.16
CA PHE A 121 -2.46 -11.65 -7.92
C PHE A 121 -3.78 -11.47 -7.15
N LEU A 122 -4.26 -10.24 -7.09
CA LEU A 122 -5.59 -9.94 -6.55
C LEU A 122 -6.67 -10.10 -7.64
N ARG A 123 -7.83 -10.64 -7.25
CA ARG A 123 -9.07 -10.67 -8.04
C ARG A 123 -8.91 -11.14 -9.50
N GLY A 124 -8.19 -12.24 -9.72
CA GLY A 124 -8.02 -12.84 -11.04
C GLY A 124 -7.08 -12.09 -11.99
N GLY A 125 -6.15 -11.27 -11.46
CA GLY A 125 -5.03 -10.72 -12.23
C GLY A 125 -5.32 -9.48 -13.05
N TRP A 126 -6.42 -8.76 -12.77
CA TRP A 126 -6.78 -7.54 -13.52
C TRP A 126 -5.82 -6.37 -13.26
N VAL A 127 -5.19 -6.32 -12.08
CA VAL A 127 -4.16 -5.33 -11.74
C VAL A 127 -3.04 -6.02 -10.99
N ASP A 128 -1.84 -6.00 -11.56
CA ASP A 128 -0.63 -6.50 -10.89
C ASP A 128 -0.08 -5.43 -9.95
N ARG A 129 -0.24 -5.65 -8.64
CA ARG A 129 0.23 -4.74 -7.58
C ARG A 129 1.52 -5.22 -6.92
N ARG A 130 2.09 -6.36 -7.32
CA ARG A 130 3.22 -6.98 -6.60
C ARG A 130 4.43 -6.07 -6.52
N THR A 131 4.78 -5.40 -7.63
CA THR A 131 5.87 -4.41 -7.65
C THR A 131 5.59 -3.23 -6.71
N VAL A 132 4.34 -2.76 -6.63
CA VAL A 132 3.94 -1.70 -5.68
C VAL A 132 4.13 -2.19 -4.25
N SER A 133 3.61 -3.37 -3.91
CA SER A 133 3.74 -3.97 -2.57
C SER A 133 5.21 -4.18 -2.18
N LEU A 134 6.08 -4.58 -3.12
CA LEU A 134 7.51 -4.75 -2.87
C LEU A 134 8.24 -3.43 -2.61
N TYR A 135 7.90 -2.35 -3.32
CA TYR A 135 8.44 -1.03 -2.99
C TYR A 135 7.91 -0.51 -1.66
N GLN A 136 6.64 -0.75 -1.33
CA GLN A 136 6.08 -0.39 -0.02
C GLN A 136 6.73 -1.20 1.11
N LEU A 137 7.03 -2.49 0.90
CA LEU A 137 7.82 -3.28 1.83
C LEU A 137 9.25 -2.74 1.98
N ALA A 138 9.87 -2.28 0.88
CA ALA A 138 11.17 -1.63 0.94
C ALA A 138 11.14 -0.35 1.79
N ALA A 139 10.08 0.45 1.69
CA ALA A 139 9.86 1.59 2.56
C ALA A 139 9.72 1.18 4.03
N LEU A 140 8.89 0.17 4.33
CA LEU A 140 8.73 -0.38 5.68
C LEU A 140 10.07 -0.84 6.28
N VAL A 141 10.84 -1.66 5.56
CA VAL A 141 12.14 -2.16 6.04
C VAL A 141 13.14 -1.01 6.24
N SER A 142 13.13 0.00 5.38
CA SER A 142 14.00 1.17 5.56
C SER A 142 13.61 2.00 6.79
N VAL A 143 12.31 2.12 7.10
CA VAL A 143 11.82 2.72 8.36
C VAL A 143 12.30 1.90 9.56
N MET A 144 12.18 0.56 9.50
CA MET A 144 12.65 -0.34 10.56
C MET A 144 14.14 -0.13 10.83
N ASP A 145 14.97 -0.12 9.77
CA ASP A 145 16.41 0.14 9.87
C ASP A 145 16.67 1.52 10.50
N CYS A 146 16.01 2.57 9.99
CA CYS A 146 16.18 3.93 10.49
C CYS A 146 15.85 4.04 11.98
N LEU A 147 14.69 3.51 12.41
CA LEU A 147 14.28 3.55 13.81
C LEU A 147 15.19 2.73 14.73
N LYS A 148 15.74 1.61 14.26
CA LYS A 148 16.75 0.83 15.00
C LYS A 148 18.07 1.58 15.22
N THR A 149 18.44 2.52 14.35
CA THR A 149 19.66 3.34 14.52
C THR A 149 19.51 4.49 15.51
N ILE A 150 18.27 4.92 15.77
CA ILE A 150 17.97 5.95 16.76
C ILE A 150 18.14 5.35 18.16
N LYS A 151 18.78 6.08 19.09
CA LYS A 151 18.98 5.59 20.46
C LYS A 151 17.63 5.33 21.11
N GLN A 152 17.30 4.06 21.29
CA GLN A 152 16.09 3.61 21.97
C GLN A 152 16.45 2.78 23.20
N THR A 153 15.58 2.82 24.19
CA THR A 153 15.72 2.06 25.44
C THR A 153 15.22 0.63 25.31
N HIS A 154 14.49 0.30 24.22
CA HIS A 154 13.81 -0.98 24.02
C HIS A 154 13.92 -1.42 22.55
N SER A 155 13.75 -2.71 22.28
CA SER A 155 13.65 -3.25 20.92
C SER A 155 12.29 -2.93 20.28
N ILE A 156 12.28 -2.55 19.01
CA ILE A 156 11.04 -2.34 18.25
C ILE A 156 10.50 -3.67 17.74
N GLN A 157 9.25 -3.96 18.10
CA GLN A 157 8.53 -5.10 17.54
C GLN A 157 7.84 -4.71 16.23
N VAL A 158 7.90 -5.57 15.22
CA VAL A 158 7.29 -5.28 13.91
C VAL A 158 6.26 -6.34 13.56
N TYR A 159 5.04 -5.88 13.31
CA TYR A 159 3.91 -6.72 12.93
C TYR A 159 3.33 -6.28 11.60
N ALA A 160 2.87 -7.24 10.80
CA ALA A 160 2.13 -6.96 9.57
C ALA A 160 0.83 -7.74 9.55
N GLN A 161 -0.23 -7.15 9.01
CA GLN A 161 -1.49 -7.83 8.78
C GLN A 161 -2.09 -7.37 7.45
N ASP A 162 -2.33 -8.33 6.59
CA ASP A 162 -3.14 -8.17 5.39
C ASP A 162 -3.83 -9.51 5.11
N PRO A 163 -5.18 -9.56 4.99
CA PRO A 163 -5.89 -10.81 4.73
C PRO A 163 -5.51 -11.46 3.39
N VAL A 164 -4.85 -10.73 2.49
CA VAL A 164 -4.41 -11.28 1.19
C VAL A 164 -3.02 -11.91 1.23
N PHE A 165 -2.30 -11.87 2.37
CA PHE A 165 -1.01 -12.54 2.47
C PHE A 165 -1.16 -14.06 2.31
N ASN A 166 -0.29 -14.63 1.48
CA ASN A 166 -0.14 -16.07 1.34
C ASN A 166 1.11 -16.59 2.08
N GLU A 167 1.40 -17.89 1.96
CA GLU A 167 2.56 -18.52 2.60
C GLU A 167 3.90 -17.92 2.15
N LEU A 168 4.02 -17.54 0.88
CA LEU A 168 5.25 -16.97 0.34
C LEU A 168 5.49 -15.54 0.84
N ASP A 169 4.42 -14.74 0.92
CA ASP A 169 4.45 -13.41 1.52
C ASP A 169 4.89 -13.50 2.99
N THR A 170 4.26 -14.42 3.74
CA THR A 170 4.56 -14.66 5.15
C THR A 170 6.01 -15.11 5.36
N SER A 171 6.51 -16.00 4.49
CA SER A 171 7.90 -16.47 4.55
C SER A 171 8.91 -15.34 4.28
N LEU A 172 8.62 -14.46 3.30
CA LEU A 172 9.47 -13.30 3.05
C LEU A 172 9.44 -12.33 4.23
N LEU A 173 8.27 -11.99 4.76
CA LEU A 173 8.12 -11.09 5.91
C LEU A 173 8.85 -11.65 7.15
N ALA A 174 8.72 -12.95 7.43
CA ALA A 174 9.43 -13.59 8.53
C ALA A 174 10.96 -13.51 8.37
N SER A 175 11.48 -13.65 7.15
CA SER A 175 12.92 -13.49 6.88
C SER A 175 13.46 -12.07 7.12
N LEU A 176 12.57 -11.10 7.29
CA LEU A 176 12.87 -9.68 7.54
C LEU A 176 12.57 -9.27 9.00
N ASP A 177 12.36 -10.24 9.90
CA ASP A 177 11.94 -10.04 11.29
C ASP A 177 10.56 -9.36 11.44
N ILE A 178 9.65 -9.55 10.47
CA ILE A 178 8.28 -9.05 10.51
C ILE A 178 7.34 -10.20 10.86
N THR A 179 6.63 -10.08 11.98
CA THR A 179 5.65 -11.09 12.40
C THR A 179 4.30 -10.84 11.74
N VAL A 180 3.82 -11.78 10.92
CA VAL A 180 2.47 -11.71 10.34
C VAL A 180 1.43 -12.08 11.40
N LEU A 181 0.37 -11.29 11.49
CA LEU A 181 -0.75 -11.51 12.40
C LEU A 181 -2.04 -11.80 11.62
N GLU A 182 -2.91 -12.61 12.23
CA GLU A 182 -4.27 -12.81 11.73
C GLU A 182 -5.13 -11.57 11.96
N THR A 183 -6.12 -11.36 11.10
CA THR A 183 -7.10 -10.28 11.27
C THR A 183 -8.02 -10.58 12.46
N PRO A 184 -8.25 -9.63 13.40
CA PRO A 184 -7.85 -8.21 13.42
C PRO A 184 -6.65 -7.87 14.35
N LEU A 185 -5.82 -8.83 14.75
CA LEU A 185 -4.88 -8.70 15.87
C LEU A 185 -3.84 -7.57 15.73
N ALA A 186 -3.49 -7.13 14.52
CA ALA A 186 -2.61 -5.97 14.35
C ALA A 186 -3.26 -4.66 14.82
N PHE A 187 -4.58 -4.52 14.68
CA PHE A 187 -5.33 -3.34 15.10
C PHE A 187 -5.26 -3.16 16.62
N GLU A 188 -5.34 -4.27 17.35
CA GLU A 188 -5.26 -4.32 18.82
C GLU A 188 -3.88 -3.93 19.37
N LYS A 189 -2.84 -3.95 18.53
CA LYS A 189 -1.47 -3.57 18.92
C LYS A 189 -1.16 -2.09 18.71
N ILE A 190 -2.04 -1.34 18.06
CA ILE A 190 -1.81 0.07 17.79
C ILE A 190 -2.02 0.87 19.08
N SER A 191 -1.04 1.72 19.40
CA SER A 191 -1.05 2.59 20.56
C SER A 191 -0.44 3.95 20.22
N SER A 192 -0.38 4.84 21.21
CA SER A 192 0.31 6.13 21.05
C SER A 192 1.82 6.02 20.82
N ARG A 193 2.42 4.84 20.99
CA ARG A 193 3.85 4.56 20.75
C ARG A 193 4.09 3.76 19.47
N THR A 194 3.09 3.66 18.61
CA THR A 194 3.18 2.91 17.37
C THR A 194 3.59 3.80 16.20
N PHE A 195 4.49 3.29 15.35
CA PHE A 195 4.63 3.74 13.98
C PHE A 195 3.67 2.92 13.09
N LEU A 196 2.61 3.55 12.60
CA LEU A 196 1.64 2.92 11.73
C LEU A 196 2.08 3.06 10.27
N PHE A 197 2.37 1.96 9.59
CA PHE A 197 2.64 1.92 8.16
C PHE A 197 1.40 1.37 7.45
N CYS A 198 0.69 2.20 6.70
CA CYS A 198 -0.63 1.87 6.17
C CYS A 198 -0.83 2.35 4.71
N PRO A 199 -0.03 1.86 3.76
CA PRO A 199 0.01 2.41 2.40
C PRO A 199 -1.25 2.09 1.56
N GLY A 200 -1.96 1.01 1.86
CA GLY A 200 -3.20 0.62 1.17
C GLY A 200 -4.39 0.46 2.11
N ALA A 201 -4.36 1.06 3.30
CA ALA A 201 -5.44 0.93 4.26
C ALA A 201 -6.70 1.68 3.79
N GLU A 202 -7.83 0.97 3.80
CA GLU A 202 -9.13 1.56 3.49
C GLU A 202 -9.57 2.56 4.57
N ARG A 203 -10.40 3.52 4.16
CA ARG A 203 -10.96 4.56 5.05
C ARG A 203 -11.57 3.99 6.33
N ALA A 204 -12.35 2.92 6.22
CA ALA A 204 -13.00 2.29 7.39
C ALA A 204 -11.99 1.76 8.41
N HIS A 205 -10.82 1.29 7.97
CA HIS A 205 -9.74 0.87 8.87
C HIS A 205 -9.02 2.08 9.47
N LEU A 206 -8.77 3.13 8.68
CA LEU A 206 -8.18 4.38 9.17
C LEU A 206 -9.03 5.02 10.28
N GLU A 207 -10.35 5.05 10.09
CA GLU A 207 -11.30 5.58 11.10
C GLU A 207 -11.30 4.76 12.41
N GLN A 208 -10.89 3.49 12.37
CA GLN A 208 -10.75 2.64 13.56
C GLN A 208 -9.42 2.86 14.29
N VAL A 209 -8.32 3.02 13.54
CA VAL A 209 -6.96 3.02 14.12
C VAL A 209 -6.43 4.41 14.48
N LEU A 210 -6.84 5.46 13.77
CA LEU A 210 -6.39 6.83 14.04
C LEU A 210 -6.84 7.38 15.41
N PRO A 211 -8.02 7.02 15.99
CA PRO A 211 -8.37 7.37 17.36
C PRO A 211 -7.38 6.86 18.43
N LEU A 212 -6.63 5.79 18.13
CA LEU A 212 -5.60 5.24 19.02
C LEU A 212 -4.32 6.12 19.04
N ASN A 213 -4.30 7.17 18.22
CA ASN A 213 -3.28 8.22 18.15
C ASN A 213 -1.85 7.69 17.94
N PRO A 214 -1.59 6.87 16.90
CA PRO A 214 -0.23 6.40 16.61
C PRO A 214 0.75 7.57 16.54
N ALA A 215 1.97 7.38 17.06
CA ALA A 215 3.01 8.41 17.11
C ALA A 215 3.28 8.94 15.70
N PHE A 216 3.53 8.02 14.77
CA PHE A 216 3.74 8.28 13.36
C PHE A 216 2.75 7.51 12.51
N VAL A 217 2.42 8.09 11.35
CA VAL A 217 1.68 7.38 10.29
C VAL A 217 2.41 7.58 8.97
N PHE A 218 2.65 6.50 8.24
CA PHE A 218 3.12 6.55 6.86
C PHE A 218 2.05 5.91 5.97
N GLY A 219 1.33 6.76 5.23
CA GLY A 219 0.24 6.37 4.34
C GLY A 219 -0.54 7.58 3.83
N GLY A 220 -1.82 7.40 3.54
CA GLY A 220 -2.70 8.48 3.08
C GLY A 220 -2.69 8.70 1.56
N PRO A 221 -3.11 9.87 1.05
CA PRO A 221 -3.34 11.12 1.79
C PRO A 221 -4.55 11.05 2.73
N LEU A 222 -4.49 11.80 3.83
CA LEU A 222 -5.58 11.89 4.81
C LEU A 222 -6.32 13.23 4.70
N GLU A 223 -5.70 14.23 4.04
CA GLU A 223 -6.23 15.60 3.92
C GLU A 223 -7.58 15.66 3.18
N ASP A 224 -7.79 14.75 2.22
CA ASP A 224 -9.00 14.70 1.40
C ASP A 224 -10.07 13.74 1.98
N VAL A 225 -9.83 13.17 3.17
CA VAL A 225 -10.76 12.22 3.80
C VAL A 225 -11.78 12.98 4.63
N GLU A 226 -13.02 13.01 4.17
CA GLU A 226 -14.15 13.64 4.86
C GLU A 226 -14.60 12.84 6.09
N SER A 227 -13.84 12.92 7.19
CA SER A 227 -14.10 12.20 8.44
C SER A 227 -13.66 12.99 9.65
N GLU A 228 -14.56 13.22 10.62
CA GLU A 228 -14.25 13.93 11.86
C GLU A 228 -13.11 13.28 12.65
N VAL A 229 -13.03 11.94 12.61
CA VAL A 229 -11.97 11.18 13.24
C VAL A 229 -10.61 11.51 12.62
N VAL A 230 -10.55 11.52 11.28
CA VAL A 230 -9.32 11.84 10.55
C VAL A 230 -8.94 13.30 10.79
N SER A 231 -9.90 14.23 10.73
CA SER A 231 -9.65 15.65 11.01
C SER A 231 -9.09 15.89 12.41
N ARG A 232 -9.62 15.19 13.43
CA ARG A 232 -9.10 15.27 14.80
C ARG A 232 -7.68 14.75 14.91
N PHE A 233 -7.35 13.65 14.24
CA PHE A 233 -5.99 13.13 14.18
C PHE A 233 -5.03 14.14 13.53
N LEU A 234 -5.39 14.68 12.35
CA LEU A 234 -4.59 15.66 11.62
C LEU A 234 -4.33 16.94 12.43
N ALA A 235 -5.28 17.38 13.24
CA ALA A 235 -5.10 18.55 14.11
C ALA A 235 -3.99 18.38 15.17
N THR A 236 -3.51 17.15 15.41
CA THR A 236 -2.47 16.85 16.40
C THR A 236 -1.11 16.50 15.78
N LYS A 237 -1.02 16.47 14.45
CA LYS A 237 0.15 15.97 13.73
C LYS A 237 0.70 17.00 12.74
N GLY A 238 2.02 17.07 12.66
CA GLY A 238 2.67 17.61 11.47
C GLY A 238 2.69 16.56 10.36
N SER A 239 2.87 16.98 9.11
CA SER A 239 3.05 16.03 8.00
C SER A 239 3.95 16.57 6.90
N VAL A 240 4.67 15.65 6.25
CA VAL A 240 5.39 15.92 5.00
C VAL A 240 4.80 15.07 3.89
N ARG A 241 4.50 15.68 2.76
CA ARG A 241 4.10 14.94 1.55
C ARG A 241 5.33 14.38 0.88
N LEU A 242 5.25 13.12 0.45
CA LEU A 242 6.34 12.51 -0.29
C LEU A 242 6.48 13.14 -1.69
N PRO A 243 7.71 13.37 -2.17
CA PRO A 243 7.91 13.69 -3.57
C PRO A 243 7.48 12.48 -4.44
N GLN A 244 7.34 12.72 -5.74
CA GLN A 244 7.05 11.65 -6.68
C GLN A 244 8.18 10.62 -6.68
N PHE A 245 7.82 9.35 -6.50
CA PHE A 245 8.74 8.24 -6.69
C PHE A 245 8.82 7.92 -8.18
N GLU A 246 9.91 8.32 -8.84
CA GLU A 246 10.04 8.35 -10.30
C GLU A 246 9.91 6.96 -10.94
N GLU A 247 10.38 5.93 -10.25
CA GLU A 247 10.44 4.55 -10.72
C GLU A 247 9.06 3.89 -10.75
N GLN A 248 8.16 4.33 -9.87
CA GLN A 248 6.76 3.88 -9.87
C GLN A 248 5.88 4.92 -9.19
N GLU A 249 5.38 5.86 -10.00
CA GLU A 249 4.60 7.03 -9.56
C GLU A 249 3.42 6.66 -8.62
N HIS A 250 2.78 5.52 -8.87
CA HIS A 250 1.59 5.10 -8.13
C HIS A 250 1.88 4.42 -6.79
N THR A 251 3.13 4.08 -6.47
CA THR A 251 3.47 3.33 -5.25
C THR A 251 3.17 4.14 -3.99
N PHE A 252 3.51 5.43 -4.02
CA PHE A 252 3.40 6.35 -2.88
C PHE A 252 2.56 7.58 -3.23
N TRP A 253 1.62 7.42 -4.16
CA TRP A 253 0.84 8.53 -4.70
C TRP A 253 0.16 9.34 -3.59
N ASN A 254 0.56 10.61 -3.46
CA ASN A 254 0.10 11.54 -2.43
C ASN A 254 0.27 11.07 -0.98
N MET A 255 1.05 10.01 -0.74
CA MET A 255 1.33 9.54 0.61
C MET A 255 2.16 10.54 1.37
N ARG A 256 2.08 10.43 2.69
CA ARG A 256 2.72 11.35 3.62
C ARG A 256 3.29 10.58 4.80
N VAL A 257 4.25 11.22 5.46
CA VAL A 257 4.66 10.84 6.82
C VAL A 257 4.07 11.88 7.76
N TYR A 258 3.16 11.44 8.63
CA TYR A 258 2.61 12.21 9.74
C TYR A 258 3.44 11.94 10.99
N TYR A 259 3.73 12.98 11.75
CA TYR A 259 4.62 12.94 12.91
C TYR A 259 4.08 13.80 14.05
N PRO A 260 4.51 13.55 15.31
CA PRO A 260 4.09 14.37 16.44
C PRO A 260 4.43 15.84 16.20
N GLN A 261 3.47 16.73 16.44
CA GLN A 261 3.72 18.17 16.42
C GLN A 261 4.29 18.58 17.79
N ASP A 262 5.44 19.23 17.82
CA ASP A 262 5.97 19.80 19.06
C ASP A 262 4.92 20.75 19.65
N LYS A 263 4.53 20.49 20.91
CA LYS A 263 3.80 21.48 21.70
C LYS A 263 4.76 22.64 21.98
N ARG A 264 4.85 23.58 21.04
CA ARG A 264 5.37 24.91 21.35
C ARG A 264 4.33 25.59 22.22
N GLU A 265 4.54 25.51 23.54
CA GLU A 265 3.93 26.42 24.52
C GLU A 265 4.44 27.86 24.30
#